data_AF-A0A4Y2WEI4-F1
#
_entry.id   AF-A0A4Y2WEI4-F1
#
_cell.length_a   1.000
_cell.length_b   1.000
_cell.length_c   1.000
_cell.angle_alpha   90.00
_cell.angle_beta   90.00
_cell.angle_gamma   90.00
#
_symmetry.space_group_name_H-M   'P 1'
#
loop_
_entity.id
_entity.type
_entity.pdbx_description
1 polymer ?
#
loop_
_entity_poly.entity_id
_entity_poly.type
_entity_poly.pdbx_seq_one_letter_code
_entity_poly.pdbx_strand_id
1 'polypeptide(L)'
;MPTGFCDCPYNMEYIYINSILINDRPDLHIQAFADDLVLLIGGRTARELENKTNLILAAISDKLEDLELKLSIEKCQAVVYRSIASQKFSKRNSTVLNRKPTFKIKNHSIKVSDSLKILGITIDNKLSWTAHFLTLHAKALFLTSNFNRVVKSKWNMNKNLLKIWYYTVIEKALLYGASVWGGALTKNQIDRLHSIQRIFLLKFTRAFRTSSTNVLNVLTGIPPLHIVAKAEFIKFRIWVNRSNEYNTIFDINLLDKYVPFKNIPSRQKLINLDSKISNSDYEIYTDGSRIENETGFAVCILKDEINIQNYLFKLNTYNSVFQAELAAIEFAVNWAVKEKVKVNIYTESLSSISAINSANTRSEFVNKVKSNIFKAKNMVGLSWVKAHVGIPGNELGDQQAKLAITSGEKFVIPAPYSHLKGLLKNYIVNKWNEYWNSYDSSSGIRVRGYINQ
;
A
#
# COMPACT_ATOMS: atom_id res chain seq x y z
N MET A 1 -19.31 12.44 -18.03
CA MET A 1 -18.91 13.26 -16.87
C MET A 1 -17.76 14.18 -17.28
N PRO A 2 -17.66 15.41 -16.74
CA PRO A 2 -16.52 16.30 -17.01
C PRO A 2 -15.22 15.67 -16.51
N THR A 3 -14.18 15.66 -17.35
CA THR A 3 -12.83 15.23 -16.99
C THR A 3 -12.28 16.14 -15.89
N GLY A 4 -12.06 15.61 -14.68
CA GLY A 4 -11.49 16.36 -13.56
C GLY A 4 -12.32 16.34 -12.26
N PHE A 5 -13.50 15.75 -12.24
CA PHE A 5 -14.22 15.48 -10.99
C PHE A 5 -13.49 14.40 -10.18
N CYS A 6 -13.14 14.69 -8.92
CA CYS A 6 -12.39 13.79 -8.04
C CYS A 6 -13.06 12.41 -7.84
N ASP A 7 -14.38 12.32 -8.02
CA ASP A 7 -15.18 11.09 -7.90
C ASP A 7 -15.52 10.40 -9.23
N CYS A 8 -15.06 10.95 -10.36
CA CYS A 8 -15.38 10.44 -11.69
C CYS A 8 -14.92 8.99 -11.93
N PRO A 9 -13.72 8.53 -11.48
CA PRO A 9 -13.33 7.13 -11.64
C PRO A 9 -14.22 6.19 -10.81
N TYR A 10 -14.62 6.64 -9.61
CA TYR A 10 -15.36 5.83 -8.64
C TYR A 10 -16.81 5.62 -9.05
N ASN A 11 -17.49 6.66 -9.53
CA ASN A 11 -18.87 6.53 -10.03
C ASN A 11 -18.94 5.70 -11.32
N MET A 12 -17.92 5.78 -12.19
CA MET A 12 -17.81 4.93 -13.39
C MET A 12 -17.59 3.45 -13.03
N GLU A 13 -16.70 3.18 -12.07
CA GLU A 13 -16.37 1.82 -11.63
C GLU A 13 -17.54 1.15 -10.89
N TYR A 14 -18.29 1.88 -10.06
CA TYR A 14 -19.38 1.30 -9.27
C TYR A 14 -20.68 1.09 -10.07
N ILE A 15 -21.01 1.97 -11.02
CA ILE A 15 -22.30 1.98 -11.72
C ILE A 15 -22.26 1.22 -13.05
N TYR A 16 -21.24 1.41 -13.88
CA TYR A 16 -21.21 0.82 -15.23
C TYR A 16 -20.39 -0.47 -15.30
N ILE A 17 -19.22 -0.50 -14.65
CA ILE A 17 -18.28 -1.62 -14.76
C ILE A 17 -18.79 -2.87 -14.03
N ASN A 18 -19.38 -2.75 -12.84
CA ASN A 18 -19.94 -3.90 -12.12
C ASN A 18 -21.00 -4.66 -12.92
N SER A 19 -21.75 -3.97 -13.78
CA SER A 19 -22.71 -4.62 -14.67
C SER A 19 -22.01 -5.49 -15.72
N ILE A 20 -20.83 -5.10 -16.20
CA ILE A 20 -20.02 -5.80 -17.23
C ILE A 20 -19.27 -7.00 -16.63
N LEU A 21 -18.98 -6.99 -15.33
CA LEU A 21 -18.36 -8.09 -14.58
C LEU A 21 -19.31 -9.29 -14.46
N ILE A 22 -19.56 -9.98 -15.58
CA ILE A 22 -20.30 -11.23 -15.64
C ILE A 22 -19.46 -12.31 -14.96
N ASN A 23 -20.03 -12.95 -13.93
CA ASN A 23 -19.63 -14.20 -13.29
C ASN A 23 -18.14 -14.57 -13.44
N ASP A 24 -17.32 -14.23 -12.43
CA ASP A 24 -15.97 -14.80 -12.29
C ASP A 24 -16.06 -16.32 -12.45
N ARG A 25 -15.44 -16.84 -13.50
CA ARG A 25 -15.28 -18.29 -13.72
C ARG A 25 -13.82 -18.64 -13.49
N PRO A 26 -13.48 -19.88 -13.09
CA PRO A 26 -12.08 -20.27 -12.87
C PRO A 26 -11.17 -20.06 -14.09
N ASP A 27 -11.75 -19.92 -15.27
CA ASP A 27 -11.11 -19.84 -16.57
C ASP A 27 -11.33 -18.49 -17.29
N LEU A 28 -12.00 -17.53 -16.63
CA LEU A 28 -12.22 -16.16 -17.10
C LEU A 28 -12.20 -15.21 -15.90
N HIS A 29 -11.23 -14.31 -15.89
CA HIS A 29 -11.20 -13.20 -14.95
C HIS A 29 -11.26 -11.88 -15.72
N ILE A 30 -12.17 -11.02 -15.28
CA ILE A 30 -12.39 -9.69 -15.86
C ILE A 30 -12.10 -8.67 -14.79
N GLN A 31 -11.26 -7.70 -15.11
CA GLN A 31 -10.99 -6.56 -14.25
C GLN A 31 -11.06 -5.31 -15.10
N ALA A 32 -11.88 -4.35 -14.69
CA ALA A 32 -11.82 -3.01 -15.25
C ALA A 32 -11.27 -2.03 -14.22
N PHE A 33 -10.64 -0.96 -14.70
CA PHE A 33 -10.14 0.14 -13.90
C PHE A 33 -10.30 1.43 -14.70
N ALA A 34 -11.23 2.30 -14.27
CA ALA A 34 -11.63 3.49 -15.02
C ALA A 34 -12.02 3.18 -16.48
N ASP A 35 -11.17 3.51 -17.45
CA ASP A 35 -11.37 3.29 -18.89
C ASP A 35 -10.67 2.02 -19.42
N ASP A 36 -9.78 1.41 -18.63
CA ASP A 36 -9.06 0.20 -19.02
C ASP A 36 -9.86 -1.07 -18.64
N LEU A 37 -10.05 -1.97 -19.61
CA LEU A 37 -10.63 -3.31 -19.40
C LEU A 37 -9.58 -4.39 -19.67
N VAL A 38 -9.37 -5.27 -18.69
CA VAL A 38 -8.42 -6.39 -18.75
C VAL A 38 -9.18 -7.71 -18.68
N LEU A 39 -8.86 -8.60 -19.62
CA LEU A 39 -9.41 -9.95 -19.70
C LEU A 39 -8.28 -10.97 -19.54
N LEU A 40 -8.43 -11.89 -18.60
CA LEU A 40 -7.56 -13.04 -18.41
C LEU A 40 -8.36 -14.30 -18.72
N ILE A 41 -8.00 -15.00 -19.80
CA ILE A 41 -8.75 -16.15 -20.31
C ILE A 41 -7.83 -17.36 -20.35
N GLY A 42 -8.25 -18.44 -19.70
CA GLY A 42 -7.59 -19.74 -19.73
C GLY A 42 -8.19 -20.67 -20.78
N GLY A 43 -7.36 -21.49 -21.42
CA GLY A 43 -7.76 -22.59 -22.30
C GLY A 43 -6.71 -23.70 -22.28
N ARG A 44 -7.12 -24.97 -22.46
CA ARG A 44 -6.18 -26.11 -22.43
C ARG A 44 -5.38 -26.21 -23.73
N THR A 45 -5.97 -25.82 -24.85
CA THR A 45 -5.32 -25.77 -26.16
C THR A 45 -5.37 -24.37 -26.77
N ALA A 46 -4.47 -24.08 -27.72
CA ALA A 46 -4.48 -22.79 -28.43
C ALA A 46 -5.79 -22.55 -29.19
N ARG A 47 -6.38 -23.60 -29.77
CA ARG A 47 -7.65 -23.53 -30.49
C ARG A 47 -8.83 -23.25 -29.57
N GLU A 48 -8.87 -23.92 -28.42
CA GLU A 48 -9.88 -23.68 -27.39
C GLU A 48 -9.77 -22.25 -26.84
N LEU A 49 -8.55 -21.79 -26.53
CA LEU A 49 -8.29 -20.42 -26.08
C LEU A 49 -8.77 -19.39 -27.10
N GLU A 50 -8.53 -19.63 -28.39
CA GLU A 50 -8.97 -18.76 -29.48
C GLU A 50 -10.50 -18.70 -29.56
N ASN A 51 -11.16 -19.85 -29.69
CA ASN A 51 -12.61 -19.92 -29.80
C ASN A 51 -13.30 -19.27 -28.59
N LYS A 52 -12.84 -19.61 -27.38
CA LYS A 52 -13.41 -19.11 -26.14
C LYS A 52 -13.20 -17.61 -25.98
N THR A 53 -12.00 -17.12 -26.27
CA THR A 53 -11.72 -15.68 -26.22
C THR A 53 -12.61 -14.92 -27.20
N ASN A 54 -12.78 -15.41 -28.44
CA ASN A 54 -13.63 -14.76 -29.44
C ASN A 54 -15.10 -14.72 -29.03
N LEU A 55 -15.63 -15.79 -28.42
CA LEU A 55 -17.00 -15.82 -27.88
C LEU A 55 -17.18 -14.80 -26.76
N ILE A 56 -16.22 -14.71 -25.83
CA ILE A 56 -16.28 -13.77 -24.70
C ILE A 56 -16.16 -12.33 -25.19
N LEU A 57 -15.26 -12.06 -26.15
CA LEU A 57 -15.08 -10.75 -26.74
C LEU A 57 -16.34 -10.26 -27.48
N ALA A 58 -17.05 -11.16 -28.17
CA ALA A 58 -18.34 -10.85 -28.79
C ALA A 58 -19.38 -10.48 -27.73
N ALA A 59 -19.57 -11.30 -26.70
CA ALA A 59 -20.53 -11.03 -25.63
C ALA A 59 -20.24 -9.72 -24.87
N ILE A 60 -18.97 -9.41 -24.63
CA ILE A 60 -18.56 -8.14 -24.01
C ILE A 60 -18.84 -6.98 -24.95
N SER A 61 -18.57 -7.13 -26.24
CA SER A 61 -18.84 -6.11 -27.24
C SER A 61 -20.32 -5.76 -27.30
N ASP A 62 -21.20 -6.76 -27.36
CA ASP A 62 -22.66 -6.57 -27.42
C ASP A 62 -23.14 -5.84 -26.16
N LYS A 63 -22.67 -6.27 -24.99
CA LYS A 63 -23.01 -5.65 -23.71
C LYS A 63 -22.50 -4.21 -23.56
N LEU A 64 -21.33 -3.91 -24.13
CA LEU A 64 -20.82 -2.53 -24.15
C LEU A 64 -21.68 -1.65 -25.05
N GLU A 65 -22.21 -2.19 -26.17
CA GLU A 65 -23.17 -1.46 -27.01
C GLU A 65 -24.50 -1.21 -26.30
N ASP A 66 -25.02 -2.18 -25.56
CA ASP A 66 -26.23 -2.01 -24.73
C ASP A 66 -26.07 -0.88 -23.69
N LEU A 67 -24.83 -0.67 -23.21
CA LEU A 67 -24.48 0.39 -22.27
C LEU A 67 -24.03 1.69 -22.96
N GLU A 68 -24.16 1.77 -24.29
CA GLU A 68 -23.72 2.90 -25.13
C GLU A 68 -22.22 3.23 -25.01
N LEU A 69 -21.39 2.26 -24.61
CA LEU A 69 -19.95 2.38 -24.47
C LEU A 69 -19.22 1.94 -25.75
N LYS A 70 -18.39 2.83 -26.31
CA LYS A 70 -17.60 2.55 -27.52
C LYS A 70 -16.21 2.00 -27.18
N LEU A 71 -15.88 0.83 -27.74
CA LEU A 71 -14.58 0.19 -27.60
C LEU A 71 -13.61 0.64 -28.70
N SER A 72 -12.40 1.07 -28.31
CA SER A 72 -11.35 1.44 -29.27
C SER A 72 -10.57 0.20 -29.72
N ILE A 73 -11.08 -0.46 -30.76
CA ILE A 73 -10.53 -1.75 -31.26
C ILE A 73 -9.04 -1.62 -31.63
N GLU A 74 -8.63 -0.50 -32.22
CA GLU A 74 -7.24 -0.25 -32.62
C GLU A 74 -6.27 -0.20 -31.44
N LYS A 75 -6.74 0.19 -30.25
CA LYS A 75 -5.95 0.24 -29.02
C LYS A 75 -5.93 -1.12 -28.29
N CYS A 76 -6.82 -2.04 -28.64
CA CYS A 76 -6.85 -3.37 -28.04
C CYS A 76 -5.59 -4.14 -28.40
N GLN A 77 -4.99 -4.74 -27.37
CA GLN A 77 -3.78 -5.55 -27.50
C GLN A 77 -3.94 -6.81 -26.66
N ALA A 78 -3.31 -7.89 -27.11
CA ALA A 78 -3.27 -9.14 -26.39
C ALA A 78 -1.83 -9.64 -26.28
N VAL A 79 -1.50 -10.22 -25.12
CA VAL A 79 -0.30 -11.02 -24.93
C VAL A 79 -0.73 -12.43 -24.60
N VAL A 80 -0.09 -13.42 -25.23
CA VAL A 80 -0.44 -14.84 -25.05
C VAL A 80 0.79 -15.59 -24.60
N TYR A 81 0.62 -16.37 -23.53
CA TYR A 81 1.68 -17.18 -22.94
C TYR A 81 1.12 -18.49 -22.41
N ARG A 82 1.99 -19.48 -22.29
CA ARG A 82 1.72 -20.76 -21.65
C ARG A 82 1.97 -20.65 -20.15
N SER A 83 1.09 -21.25 -19.35
CA SER A 83 1.30 -21.37 -17.91
C SER A 83 2.54 -22.22 -17.61
N ILE A 84 3.17 -22.03 -16.44
CA ILE A 84 4.34 -22.80 -15.99
C ILE A 84 4.05 -24.31 -16.03
N ALA A 85 2.87 -24.72 -15.55
CA ALA A 85 2.43 -26.12 -15.58
C ALA A 85 2.30 -26.68 -17.01
N SER A 86 2.03 -25.84 -18.00
CA SER A 86 1.85 -26.25 -19.40
C SER A 86 3.13 -26.16 -20.25
N GLN A 87 4.20 -25.55 -19.73
CA GLN A 87 5.49 -25.46 -20.45
C GLN A 87 6.06 -26.84 -20.78
N LYS A 88 5.92 -27.80 -19.86
CA LYS A 88 6.38 -29.20 -20.04
C LYS A 88 5.82 -29.91 -21.28
N PHE A 89 4.69 -29.44 -21.80
CA PHE A 89 4.07 -29.99 -23.02
C PHE A 89 4.60 -29.33 -24.31
N SER A 90 5.50 -28.35 -24.19
CA SER A 90 6.23 -27.76 -25.32
C SER A 90 7.53 -28.49 -25.55
N LYS A 91 7.92 -28.70 -26.82
CA LYS A 91 9.19 -29.35 -27.22
C LYS A 91 10.46 -28.74 -26.58
N ARG A 92 10.38 -27.50 -26.08
CA ARG A 92 11.51 -26.77 -25.46
C ARG A 92 11.17 -26.14 -24.10
N ASN A 93 10.14 -26.62 -23.40
CA ASN A 93 9.66 -25.99 -22.16
C ASN A 93 9.38 -24.48 -22.33
N SER A 94 8.92 -24.08 -23.52
CA SER A 94 8.73 -22.66 -23.84
C SER A 94 7.40 -22.14 -23.32
N THR A 95 7.42 -20.91 -22.80
CA THR A 95 6.24 -20.09 -22.50
C THR A 95 5.53 -19.58 -23.75
N VAL A 96 6.19 -19.56 -24.91
CA VAL A 96 5.65 -19.00 -26.14
C VAL A 96 4.92 -20.07 -26.94
N LEU A 97 3.81 -19.68 -27.58
CA LEU A 97 3.08 -20.57 -28.48
C LEU A 97 3.73 -20.56 -29.87
N ASN A 98 3.83 -21.72 -30.51
CA ASN A 98 4.39 -21.85 -31.86
C ASN A 98 3.54 -21.11 -32.90
N ARG A 99 2.21 -21.18 -32.76
CA ARG A 99 1.23 -20.42 -33.53
C ARG A 99 0.51 -19.47 -32.58
N LYS A 100 0.53 -18.17 -32.91
CA LYS A 100 -0.24 -17.17 -32.16
C LYS A 100 -1.73 -17.32 -32.50
N PRO A 101 -2.62 -17.36 -31.50
CA PRO A 101 -4.06 -17.39 -31.75
C PRO A 101 -4.54 -16.08 -32.36
N THR A 102 -5.64 -16.12 -33.10
CA THR A 102 -6.24 -14.95 -33.72
C THR A 102 -7.50 -14.52 -32.99
N PHE A 103 -7.43 -13.37 -32.31
CA PHE A 103 -8.58 -12.79 -31.60
C PHE A 103 -9.28 -11.73 -32.45
N LYS A 104 -10.62 -11.73 -32.45
CA LYS A 104 -11.43 -10.82 -33.25
C LYS A 104 -12.54 -10.17 -32.42
N ILE A 105 -12.79 -8.89 -32.65
CA ILE A 105 -13.96 -8.13 -32.18
C ILE A 105 -14.64 -7.55 -33.41
N LYS A 106 -15.94 -7.84 -33.63
CA LYS A 106 -16.71 -7.35 -34.80
C LYS A 106 -15.93 -7.46 -36.13
N ASN A 107 -15.37 -8.64 -36.40
CA ASN A 107 -14.51 -8.96 -37.56
C ASN A 107 -13.14 -8.27 -37.64
N HIS A 108 -12.79 -7.36 -36.74
CA HIS A 108 -11.47 -6.76 -36.65
C HIS A 108 -10.51 -7.61 -35.81
N SER A 109 -9.31 -7.89 -36.31
CA SER A 109 -8.30 -8.65 -35.57
C SER A 109 -7.58 -7.79 -34.54
N ILE A 110 -7.46 -8.30 -33.31
CA ILE A 110 -6.69 -7.66 -32.24
C ILE A 110 -5.19 -7.93 -32.45
N LYS A 111 -4.35 -6.92 -32.18
CA LYS A 111 -2.90 -7.06 -32.22
C LYS A 111 -2.39 -7.98 -31.10
N VAL A 112 -1.81 -9.11 -31.47
CA VAL A 112 -1.11 -10.01 -30.53
C VAL A 112 0.39 -9.68 -30.47
N SER A 113 0.80 -8.95 -29.44
CA SER A 113 2.18 -8.52 -29.22
C SER A 113 2.95 -9.46 -28.28
N ASP A 114 4.27 -9.31 -28.27
CA ASP A 114 5.14 -10.06 -27.35
C ASP A 114 5.18 -9.46 -25.95
N SER A 115 4.70 -8.24 -25.78
CA SER A 115 4.52 -7.59 -24.50
C SER A 115 3.27 -6.70 -24.49
N LEU A 116 2.71 -6.50 -23.30
CA LEU A 116 1.52 -5.70 -23.05
C LEU A 116 1.75 -4.83 -21.83
N LYS A 117 1.34 -3.56 -21.90
CA LYS A 117 1.40 -2.63 -20.77
C LYS A 117 0.03 -2.52 -20.12
N ILE A 118 -0.05 -2.82 -18.82
CA ILE A 118 -1.26 -2.70 -18.01
C ILE A 118 -0.93 -1.83 -16.81
N LEU A 119 -1.65 -0.72 -16.64
CA LEU A 119 -1.48 0.22 -15.51
C LEU A 119 0.01 0.57 -15.26
N GLY A 120 0.79 0.82 -16.31
CA GLY A 120 2.21 1.16 -16.15
C GLY A 120 3.21 0.00 -16.03
N ILE A 121 2.74 -1.24 -15.89
CA ILE A 121 3.58 -2.45 -15.81
C ILE A 121 3.57 -3.16 -17.16
N THR A 122 4.74 -3.61 -17.63
CA THR A 122 4.86 -4.28 -18.93
C THR A 122 5.08 -5.79 -18.74
N ILE A 123 4.11 -6.60 -19.13
CA ILE A 123 4.19 -8.06 -19.07
C ILE A 123 4.66 -8.57 -20.43
N ASP A 124 5.72 -9.38 -20.46
CA ASP A 124 6.16 -10.07 -21.68
C ASP A 124 5.64 -11.50 -21.75
N ASN A 125 5.49 -12.03 -22.97
CA ASN A 125 5.02 -13.38 -23.26
C ASN A 125 5.93 -14.48 -22.68
N LYS A 126 7.14 -14.12 -22.22
CA LYS A 126 8.06 -15.03 -21.53
C LYS A 126 7.93 -14.97 -20.00
N LEU A 127 7.10 -14.07 -19.47
CA LEU A 127 6.96 -13.78 -18.03
C LEU A 127 8.32 -13.49 -17.35
N SER A 128 9.24 -12.90 -18.11
CA SER A 128 10.61 -12.65 -17.70
C SER A 128 10.83 -11.23 -17.16
N TRP A 129 9.81 -10.38 -17.15
CA TRP A 129 9.90 -8.95 -16.81
C TRP A 129 10.91 -8.15 -17.64
N THR A 130 11.50 -8.75 -18.68
CA THR A 130 12.60 -8.16 -19.46
C THR A 130 12.13 -6.86 -20.11
N ALA A 131 10.93 -6.88 -20.70
CA ALA A 131 10.33 -5.70 -21.31
C ALA A 131 10.06 -4.60 -20.26
N HIS A 132 9.63 -4.97 -19.06
CA HIS A 132 9.44 -4.01 -17.97
C HIS A 132 10.74 -3.34 -17.55
N PHE A 133 11.82 -4.10 -17.34
CA PHE A 133 13.11 -3.52 -16.96
C PHE A 133 13.70 -2.59 -18.03
N LEU A 134 13.44 -2.85 -19.32
CA LEU A 134 13.81 -1.92 -20.39
C LEU A 134 13.05 -0.59 -20.26
N THR A 135 11.74 -0.65 -19.97
CA THR A 135 10.96 0.58 -19.72
C THR A 135 11.41 1.33 -18.47
N LEU A 136 11.79 0.61 -17.40
CA LEU A 136 12.35 1.21 -16.19
C LEU A 136 13.70 1.88 -16.47
N HIS A 137 14.54 1.27 -17.31
CA HIS A 137 15.81 1.86 -17.71
C HIS A 137 15.61 3.16 -18.51
N ALA A 138 14.71 3.16 -19.49
CA ALA A 138 14.36 4.38 -20.23
C ALA A 138 13.81 5.47 -19.30
N LYS A 139 12.95 5.11 -18.34
CA LYS A 139 12.43 6.02 -17.32
C LYS A 139 13.55 6.58 -16.42
N ALA A 140 14.52 5.76 -16.05
CA ALA A 140 15.67 6.20 -15.27
C ALA A 140 16.52 7.23 -16.03
N LEU A 141 16.75 7.02 -17.33
CA LEU A 141 17.47 7.97 -18.19
C LEU A 141 16.72 9.31 -18.28
N PHE A 142 15.40 9.27 -18.45
CA PHE A 142 14.56 10.48 -18.47
C PHE A 142 14.59 11.25 -17.13
N LEU A 143 14.47 10.55 -16.00
CA LEU A 143 14.59 11.18 -14.68
C LEU A 143 15.98 11.80 -14.48
N THR A 144 17.00 11.13 -15.00
CA THR A 144 18.39 11.59 -14.96
C THR A 144 18.62 12.81 -15.84
N SER A 145 18.03 12.89 -17.04
CA SER A 145 18.17 14.06 -17.92
C SER A 145 17.53 15.30 -17.28
N ASN A 146 16.37 15.14 -16.64
CA ASN A 146 15.74 16.22 -15.89
C ASN A 146 16.62 16.68 -14.74
N PHE A 147 17.25 15.75 -14.02
CA PHE A 147 18.21 16.07 -12.97
C PHE A 147 19.44 16.83 -13.49
N ASN A 148 20.01 16.43 -14.63
CA ASN A 148 21.16 17.10 -15.22
C ASN A 148 20.88 18.56 -15.60
N ARG A 149 19.63 18.89 -15.95
CA ARG A 149 19.22 20.28 -16.22
C ARG A 149 19.26 21.14 -14.96
N VAL A 150 19.01 20.54 -13.79
CA VAL A 150 18.97 21.22 -12.49
C VAL A 150 20.35 21.29 -11.85
N VAL A 151 21.15 20.22 -11.95
CA VAL A 151 22.47 20.12 -11.33
C VAL A 151 23.56 20.66 -12.27
N LYS A 152 23.76 21.98 -12.24
CA LYS A 152 24.89 22.64 -12.90
C LYS A 152 26.20 22.42 -12.13
N SER A 153 27.34 22.54 -12.84
CA SER A 153 28.71 22.18 -12.40
C SER A 153 29.17 22.79 -11.06
N LYS A 154 28.63 23.95 -10.63
CA LYS A 154 29.05 24.66 -9.41
C LYS A 154 28.25 24.31 -8.15
N TRP A 155 27.29 23.38 -8.21
CA TRP A 155 26.40 23.11 -7.07
C TRP A 155 27.04 22.16 -6.04
N ASN A 156 27.23 22.66 -4.81
CA ASN A 156 27.52 21.87 -3.63
C ASN A 156 26.19 21.51 -2.92
N MET A 157 25.40 20.62 -3.52
CA MET A 157 24.12 20.21 -2.93
C MET A 157 24.34 19.45 -1.63
N ASN A 158 23.53 19.77 -0.62
CA ASN A 158 23.47 19.00 0.61
C ASN A 158 23.13 17.54 0.28
N LYS A 159 23.99 16.60 0.72
CA LYS A 159 23.82 15.15 0.53
C LYS A 159 22.45 14.67 1.02
N ASN A 160 21.90 15.30 2.06
CA ASN A 160 20.58 14.97 2.59
C ASN A 160 19.45 15.31 1.61
N LEU A 161 19.53 16.44 0.90
CA LEU A 161 18.54 16.80 -0.12
C LEU A 161 18.56 15.83 -1.29
N LEU A 162 19.74 15.38 -1.72
CA LEU A 162 19.87 14.37 -2.76
C LEU A 162 19.26 13.02 -2.34
N LYS A 163 19.48 12.60 -1.09
CA LYS A 163 18.84 11.39 -0.54
C LYS A 163 17.32 11.55 -0.47
N ILE A 164 16.81 12.69 0.01
CA ILE A 164 15.37 12.96 0.06
C ILE A 164 14.78 12.85 -1.35
N TRP A 165 15.40 13.48 -2.34
CA TRP A 165 14.93 13.41 -3.72
C TRP A 165 14.98 11.99 -4.29
N TYR A 166 16.04 11.23 -4.00
CA TYR A 166 16.13 9.82 -4.38
C TYR A 166 14.97 9.00 -3.81
N TYR A 167 14.74 9.08 -2.50
CA TYR A 167 13.72 8.28 -1.83
C TYR A 167 12.28 8.70 -2.17
N THR A 168 12.05 9.98 -2.46
CA THR A 168 10.71 10.51 -2.76
C THR A 168 10.33 10.39 -4.23
N VAL A 169 11.28 10.58 -5.15
CA VAL A 169 11.01 10.63 -6.60
C VAL A 169 11.56 9.40 -7.31
N ILE A 170 12.88 9.18 -7.27
CA ILE A 170 13.53 8.15 -8.10
C ILE A 170 13.10 6.76 -7.67
N GLU A 171 13.26 6.44 -6.38
CA GLU A 171 12.94 5.12 -5.85
C GLU A 171 11.46 4.80 -6.08
N LYS A 172 10.55 5.72 -5.76
CA LYS A 172 9.10 5.52 -5.97
C LYS A 172 8.74 5.35 -7.43
N ALA A 173 9.38 6.09 -8.33
CA ALA A 173 9.15 5.97 -9.76
C ALA A 173 9.65 4.65 -10.34
N LEU A 174 10.77 4.10 -9.83
CA LEU A 174 11.36 2.84 -10.27
C LEU A 174 10.73 1.61 -9.63
N LEU A 175 10.28 1.71 -8.38
CA LEU A 175 9.61 0.63 -7.65
C LEU A 175 8.09 0.59 -7.89
N TYR A 176 7.59 1.40 -8.81
CA TYR A 176 6.20 1.32 -9.22
C TYR A 176 5.88 -0.09 -9.73
N GLY A 177 4.86 -0.73 -9.13
CA GLY A 177 4.49 -2.11 -9.42
C GLY A 177 5.42 -3.19 -8.84
N ALA A 178 6.38 -2.84 -7.99
CA ALA A 178 7.29 -3.82 -7.36
C ALA A 178 6.55 -4.87 -6.52
N SER A 179 5.33 -4.56 -6.07
CA SER A 179 4.39 -5.52 -5.47
C SER A 179 4.10 -6.75 -6.35
N VAL A 180 4.26 -6.63 -7.68
CA VAL A 180 4.02 -7.68 -8.66
C VAL A 180 5.33 -8.34 -9.10
N TRP A 181 6.31 -7.54 -9.57
CA TRP A 181 7.53 -8.08 -10.19
C TRP A 181 8.69 -8.30 -9.19
N GLY A 182 8.69 -7.64 -8.03
CA GLY A 182 9.78 -7.68 -7.05
C GLY A 182 10.01 -9.06 -6.42
N GLY A 183 9.04 -9.97 -6.54
CA GLY A 183 9.13 -11.34 -6.04
C GLY A 183 9.90 -12.30 -6.94
N ALA A 184 10.01 -12.00 -8.24
CA ALA A 184 10.49 -12.91 -9.29
C ALA A 184 11.74 -12.35 -9.99
N LEU A 185 12.76 -12.02 -9.20
CA LEU A 185 14.03 -11.46 -9.67
C LEU A 185 15.09 -12.56 -9.86
N THR A 186 15.63 -12.64 -11.08
CA THR A 186 16.79 -13.44 -11.49
C THR A 186 18.05 -12.60 -11.41
N LYS A 187 19.22 -13.25 -11.43
CA LYS A 187 20.53 -12.56 -11.44
C LYS A 187 20.62 -11.47 -12.51
N ASN A 188 20.20 -11.78 -13.75
CA ASN A 188 20.23 -10.82 -14.86
C ASN A 188 19.36 -9.57 -14.61
N GLN A 189 18.21 -9.74 -13.95
CA GLN A 189 17.33 -8.61 -13.63
C GLN A 189 17.88 -7.79 -12.46
N ILE A 190 18.50 -8.46 -11.47
CA ILE A 190 19.23 -7.81 -10.38
C ILE A 190 20.37 -6.95 -10.94
N ASP A 191 21.17 -7.49 -11.86
CA ASP A 191 22.27 -6.76 -12.50
C ASP A 191 21.77 -5.53 -13.27
N ARG A 192 20.63 -5.66 -13.98
CA ARG A 192 19.99 -4.50 -14.65
C ARG A 192 19.52 -3.45 -13.66
N LEU A 193 18.92 -3.85 -12.53
CA LEU A 193 18.53 -2.92 -11.47
C LEU A 193 19.75 -2.21 -10.87
N HIS A 194 20.87 -2.91 -10.70
CA HIS A 194 22.13 -2.28 -10.32
C HIS A 194 22.59 -1.26 -11.36
N SER A 195 22.55 -1.58 -12.66
CA SER A 195 22.90 -0.63 -13.72
C SER A 195 21.99 0.60 -13.72
N ILE A 196 20.68 0.43 -13.49
CA ILE A 196 19.71 1.52 -13.38
C ILE A 196 20.03 2.42 -12.17
N GLN A 197 20.18 1.83 -10.99
CA GLN A 197 20.44 2.57 -9.75
C GLN A 197 21.80 3.29 -9.81
N ARG A 198 22.80 2.65 -10.41
CA ARG A 198 24.16 3.17 -10.59
C ARG A 198 24.21 4.55 -11.24
N ILE A 199 23.32 4.81 -12.21
CA ILE A 199 23.24 6.11 -12.91
C ILE A 199 23.08 7.26 -11.91
N PHE A 200 22.24 7.06 -10.89
CA PHE A 200 22.00 8.05 -9.84
C PHE A 200 23.10 8.07 -8.80
N LEU A 201 23.57 6.90 -8.36
CA LEU A 201 24.60 6.80 -7.32
C LEU A 201 25.90 7.49 -7.74
N LEU A 202 26.37 7.28 -8.97
CA LEU A 202 27.56 7.96 -9.49
C LEU A 202 27.40 9.48 -9.55
N LYS A 203 26.19 9.96 -9.83
CA LYS A 203 25.90 11.40 -9.87
C LYS A 203 25.89 12.02 -8.48
N PHE A 204 25.37 11.31 -7.49
CA PHE A 204 25.33 11.79 -6.11
C PHE A 204 26.70 11.81 -5.47
N THR A 205 27.53 10.80 -5.74
CA THR A 205 28.87 10.71 -5.14
C THR A 205 29.96 11.41 -5.94
N ARG A 206 29.74 11.67 -7.23
CA ARG A 206 30.79 12.09 -8.19
C ARG A 206 31.99 11.13 -8.22
N ALA A 207 31.78 9.88 -7.84
CA ALA A 207 32.82 8.86 -7.85
C ALA A 207 33.22 8.48 -9.28
N PHE A 208 34.38 7.83 -9.42
CA PHE A 208 34.86 7.33 -10.70
C PHE A 208 33.86 6.36 -11.35
N ARG A 209 33.79 6.37 -12.68
CA ARG A 209 32.92 5.46 -13.44
C ARG A 209 33.26 3.97 -13.22
N THR A 210 34.45 3.67 -12.68
CA THR A 210 34.93 2.33 -12.33
C THR A 210 34.54 1.90 -10.91
N SER A 211 34.01 2.79 -10.06
CA SER A 211 33.65 2.46 -8.68
C SER A 211 32.54 1.40 -8.62
N SER A 212 32.64 0.37 -7.79
CA SER A 212 31.61 -0.68 -7.67
C SER A 212 30.25 -0.11 -7.22
N THR A 213 29.14 -0.57 -7.82
CA THR A 213 27.78 -0.15 -7.42
C THR A 213 27.51 -0.50 -5.96
N ASN A 214 27.91 -1.68 -5.51
CA ASN A 214 27.70 -2.12 -4.13
C ASN A 214 28.44 -1.22 -3.13
N VAL A 215 29.65 -0.78 -3.47
CA VAL A 215 30.39 0.22 -2.68
C VAL A 215 29.64 1.56 -2.64
N LEU A 216 29.11 2.01 -3.79
CA LEU A 216 28.36 3.26 -3.85
C LEU A 216 27.08 3.22 -3.01
N ASN A 217 26.38 2.07 -2.98
CA ASN A 217 25.21 1.87 -2.11
C ASN A 217 25.59 2.12 -0.64
N VAL A 218 26.69 1.53 -0.18
CA VAL A 218 27.15 1.67 1.22
C VAL A 218 27.56 3.10 1.53
N LEU A 219 28.40 3.72 0.68
CA LEU A 219 28.86 5.11 0.87
C LEU A 219 27.71 6.13 0.87
N THR A 220 26.65 5.85 0.11
CA THR A 220 25.47 6.73 0.07
C THR A 220 24.45 6.40 1.14
N GLY A 221 24.54 5.26 1.83
CA GLY A 221 23.47 4.78 2.71
C GLY A 221 22.17 4.51 1.96
N ILE A 222 22.25 4.14 0.68
CA ILE A 222 21.10 3.81 -0.17
C ILE A 222 21.12 2.31 -0.44
N PRO A 223 20.12 1.52 -0.01
CA PRO A 223 20.10 0.09 -0.21
C PRO A 223 20.00 -0.29 -1.69
N PRO A 224 20.52 -1.46 -2.11
CA PRO A 224 20.34 -1.98 -3.45
C PRO A 224 18.86 -2.07 -3.85
N LEU A 225 18.52 -1.57 -5.04
CA LEU A 225 17.13 -1.43 -5.48
C LEU A 225 16.36 -2.75 -5.53
N HIS A 226 17.05 -3.87 -5.82
CA HIS A 226 16.43 -5.20 -5.85
C HIS A 226 16.00 -5.70 -4.45
N ILE A 227 16.72 -5.32 -3.39
CA ILE A 227 16.35 -5.65 -2.00
C ILE A 227 15.09 -4.89 -1.60
N VAL A 228 15.03 -3.58 -1.93
CA VAL A 228 13.85 -2.76 -1.67
C VAL A 228 12.64 -3.24 -2.48
N ALA A 229 12.84 -3.62 -3.75
CA ALA A 229 11.79 -4.20 -4.58
C ALA A 229 11.22 -5.50 -3.98
N LYS A 230 12.09 -6.38 -3.46
CA LYS A 230 11.65 -7.60 -2.77
C LYS A 230 10.88 -7.29 -1.49
N ALA A 231 11.29 -6.28 -0.72
CA ALA A 231 10.55 -5.85 0.46
C ALA A 231 9.16 -5.29 0.12
N GLU A 232 9.04 -4.51 -0.96
CA GLU A 232 7.74 -4.03 -1.48
C GLU A 232 6.83 -5.18 -1.92
N PHE A 233 7.39 -6.22 -2.55
CA PHE A 233 6.66 -7.46 -2.84
C PHE A 233 6.16 -8.16 -1.58
N ILE A 234 7.05 -8.39 -0.60
CA ILE A 234 6.70 -9.03 0.68
C ILE A 234 5.60 -8.24 1.39
N LYS A 235 5.72 -6.91 1.44
CA LYS A 235 4.71 -6.02 2.02
C LYS A 235 3.32 -6.25 1.43
N PHE A 236 3.23 -6.36 0.11
CA PHE A 236 1.97 -6.61 -0.58
C PHE A 236 1.42 -8.01 -0.27
N ARG A 237 2.29 -9.04 -0.30
CA ARG A 237 1.93 -10.42 0.03
C ARG A 237 1.38 -10.57 1.46
N ILE A 238 1.97 -9.85 2.42
CA ILE A 238 1.54 -9.85 3.82
C ILE A 238 0.26 -9.02 3.99
N TRP A 239 0.30 -7.73 3.61
CA TRP A 239 -0.75 -6.79 3.97
C TRP A 239 -2.03 -6.98 3.18
N VAL A 240 -1.92 -7.18 1.87
CA VAL A 240 -3.07 -7.29 0.96
C VAL A 240 -3.51 -8.73 0.77
N ASN A 241 -2.57 -9.65 0.51
CA ASN A 241 -2.92 -11.05 0.22
C ASN A 241 -3.02 -11.94 1.47
N ARG A 242 -2.64 -11.44 2.66
CA ARG A 242 -2.59 -12.21 3.91
C ARG A 242 -1.90 -13.57 3.76
N SER A 243 -0.80 -13.61 3.01
CA SER A 243 -0.07 -14.84 2.74
C SER A 243 0.79 -15.25 3.94
N ASN A 244 0.58 -16.47 4.42
CA ASN A 244 1.33 -17.06 5.54
C ASN A 244 2.79 -17.43 5.21
N GLU A 245 3.25 -17.23 3.96
CA GLU A 245 4.60 -17.58 3.49
C GLU A 245 5.70 -16.95 4.35
N TYR A 246 5.43 -15.79 4.95
CA TYR A 246 6.41 -15.04 5.75
C TYR A 246 6.11 -15.04 7.26
N ASN A 247 5.23 -15.92 7.75
CA ASN A 247 4.84 -15.97 9.18
C ASN A 247 6.01 -16.22 10.13
N THR A 248 7.03 -16.95 9.68
CA THR A 248 8.24 -17.23 10.48
C THR A 248 9.12 -16.00 10.68
N ILE A 249 8.97 -14.98 9.82
CA ILE A 249 9.77 -13.75 9.85
C ILE A 249 8.92 -12.59 10.40
N PHE A 250 7.64 -12.54 10.06
CA PHE A 250 6.71 -11.52 10.51
C PHE A 250 5.51 -12.20 11.14
N ASP A 251 5.14 -11.84 12.36
CA ASP A 251 3.91 -12.35 12.97
C ASP A 251 2.68 -11.68 12.34
N ILE A 252 2.16 -12.29 11.26
CA ILE A 252 1.07 -11.73 10.45
C ILE A 252 -0.25 -11.73 11.20
N ASN A 253 -0.44 -12.65 12.15
CA ASN A 253 -1.67 -12.78 12.92
C ASN A 253 -1.87 -11.59 13.89
N LEU A 254 -0.77 -10.97 14.33
CA LEU A 254 -0.83 -9.75 15.13
C LEU A 254 -1.28 -8.53 14.32
N LEU A 255 -1.05 -8.51 13.00
CA LEU A 255 -1.31 -7.34 12.16
C LEU A 255 -2.81 -7.08 11.94
N ASP A 256 -3.19 -5.81 11.87
CA ASP A 256 -4.50 -5.35 11.45
C ASP A 256 -4.82 -5.76 10.00
N LYS A 257 -6.10 -6.01 9.69
CA LYS A 257 -6.52 -6.50 8.36
C LYS A 257 -6.77 -5.36 7.40
N TYR A 258 -6.22 -5.53 6.21
CA TYR A 258 -6.60 -4.77 5.05
C TYR A 258 -8.00 -5.14 4.60
N VAL A 259 -8.91 -4.16 4.60
CA VAL A 259 -10.27 -4.31 4.08
C VAL A 259 -10.35 -3.58 2.73
N PRO A 260 -10.56 -4.29 1.61
CA PRO A 260 -10.82 -3.65 0.33
C PRO A 260 -12.05 -2.74 0.43
N PHE A 261 -11.98 -1.55 -0.15
CA PHE A 261 -13.08 -0.57 -0.11
C PHE A 261 -14.41 -1.13 -0.62
N LYS A 262 -14.37 -2.02 -1.62
CA LYS A 262 -15.56 -2.70 -2.16
C LYS A 262 -16.31 -3.57 -1.14
N ASN A 263 -15.62 -4.02 -0.08
CA ASN A 263 -16.20 -4.86 0.97
C ASN A 263 -16.78 -4.04 2.13
N ILE A 264 -16.63 -2.72 2.13
CA ILE A 264 -17.15 -1.85 3.20
C ILE A 264 -18.60 -1.47 2.87
N PRO A 265 -19.58 -1.75 3.75
CA PRO A 265 -20.97 -1.36 3.52
C PRO A 265 -21.13 0.16 3.37
N SER A 266 -21.92 0.62 2.39
CA SER A 266 -22.06 2.06 2.08
C SER A 266 -22.48 2.90 3.29
N ARG A 267 -23.39 2.38 4.14
CA ARG A 267 -23.85 3.04 5.37
C ARG A 267 -22.77 3.26 6.45
N GLN A 268 -21.63 2.57 6.33
CA GLN A 268 -20.50 2.66 7.27
C GLN A 268 -19.33 3.46 6.70
N LYS A 269 -19.38 3.85 5.41
CA LYS A 269 -18.30 4.59 4.76
C LYS A 269 -18.20 6.00 5.33
N LEU A 270 -19.31 6.73 5.36
CA LEU A 270 -19.39 8.08 5.91
C LEU A 270 -20.18 8.05 7.21
N ILE A 271 -19.52 8.49 8.29
CA ILE A 271 -20.17 8.74 9.58
C ILE A 271 -19.97 10.22 9.83
N ASN A 272 -21.07 10.94 10.03
CA ASN A 272 -21.03 12.29 10.54
C ASN A 272 -21.57 12.23 11.97
N LEU A 273 -20.71 12.48 12.94
CA LEU A 273 -21.14 12.67 14.33
C LEU A 273 -21.36 14.14 14.59
N ASP A 274 -22.40 14.44 15.35
CA ASP A 274 -22.57 15.78 15.89
C ASP A 274 -21.42 16.09 16.85
N SER A 275 -20.94 17.34 16.82
CA SER A 275 -19.85 17.76 17.69
C SER A 275 -20.25 17.64 19.17
N LYS A 276 -21.49 18.00 19.49
CA LYS A 276 -22.09 17.88 20.81
C LYS A 276 -23.53 17.44 20.70
N ILE A 277 -23.98 16.67 21.69
CA ILE A 277 -25.39 16.37 21.91
C ILE A 277 -25.93 17.19 23.07
N SER A 278 -27.18 17.62 22.96
CA SER A 278 -27.90 18.31 24.03
C SER A 278 -28.26 17.34 25.15
N ASN A 279 -28.21 17.81 26.40
CA ASN A 279 -28.50 17.02 27.61
C ASN A 279 -27.58 15.79 27.75
N SER A 280 -26.27 16.00 27.64
CA SER A 280 -25.28 14.97 27.99
C SER A 280 -25.23 14.77 29.50
N ASP A 281 -25.25 13.53 29.94
CA ASP A 281 -25.11 13.14 31.34
C ASP A 281 -23.66 13.25 31.83
N TYR A 282 -22.70 13.06 30.92
CA TYR A 282 -21.26 13.07 31.22
C TYR A 282 -20.43 13.75 30.13
N GLU A 283 -19.31 14.32 30.56
CA GLU A 283 -18.21 14.75 29.70
C GLU A 283 -17.09 13.72 29.77
N ILE A 284 -16.59 13.27 28.63
CA ILE A 284 -15.52 12.27 28.58
C ILE A 284 -14.33 12.87 27.85
N TYR A 285 -13.18 12.90 28.52
CA TYR A 285 -11.92 13.32 27.92
C TYR A 285 -11.09 12.07 27.62
N THR A 286 -10.66 11.95 26.37
CA THR A 286 -9.90 10.80 25.87
C THR A 286 -8.55 11.25 25.37
N ASP A 287 -7.50 10.52 25.74
CA ASP A 287 -6.17 10.76 25.19
C ASP A 287 -5.35 9.48 25.04
N GLY A 288 -4.38 9.51 24.11
CA GLY A 288 -3.45 8.43 23.84
C GLY A 288 -2.02 8.94 23.88
N SER A 289 -1.15 8.26 24.64
CA SER A 289 0.24 8.66 24.78
C SER A 289 1.21 7.55 24.36
N ARG A 290 2.38 7.95 23.89
CA ARG A 290 3.51 7.05 23.62
C ARG A 290 4.79 7.67 24.15
N ILE A 291 5.48 6.92 25.00
CA ILE A 291 6.79 7.27 25.53
C ILE A 291 7.74 6.15 25.13
N GLU A 292 8.82 6.51 24.43
CA GLU A 292 9.76 5.57 23.81
C GLU A 292 9.05 4.54 22.90
N ASN A 293 8.85 3.32 23.40
CA ASN A 293 8.17 2.24 22.70
C ASN A 293 6.94 1.71 23.41
N GLU A 294 6.56 2.30 24.53
CA GLU A 294 5.38 1.91 25.26
C GLU A 294 4.24 2.87 24.92
N THR A 295 3.03 2.35 24.76
CA THR A 295 1.86 3.12 24.35
C THR A 295 0.71 2.81 25.28
N GLY A 296 -0.04 3.83 25.67
CA GLY A 296 -1.20 3.69 26.54
C GLY A 296 -2.26 4.71 26.15
N PHE A 297 -3.47 4.49 26.64
CA PHE A 297 -4.55 5.46 26.49
C PHE A 297 -5.36 5.56 27.78
N ALA A 298 -6.03 6.69 27.94
CA ALA A 298 -6.91 6.94 29.07
C ALA A 298 -8.26 7.49 28.62
N VAL A 299 -9.26 7.21 29.46
CA VAL A 299 -10.62 7.73 29.35
C VAL A 299 -11.01 8.27 30.71
N CYS A 300 -11.20 9.59 30.80
CA CYS A 300 -11.54 10.30 32.03
C CYS A 300 -13.01 10.74 31.94
N ILE A 301 -13.83 10.32 32.89
CA ILE A 301 -15.28 10.55 32.92
C ILE A 301 -15.59 11.59 33.98
N LEU A 302 -16.11 12.72 33.54
CA LEU A 302 -16.48 13.86 34.36
C LEU A 302 -17.99 14.04 34.35
N LYS A 303 -18.53 14.49 35.47
CA LYS A 303 -19.91 14.98 35.60
C LYS A 303 -19.87 16.31 36.31
N ASP A 304 -20.52 17.31 35.75
CA ASP A 304 -20.54 18.67 36.30
C ASP A 304 -19.11 19.18 36.62
N GLU A 305 -18.18 18.95 35.68
CA GLU A 305 -16.73 19.27 35.78
C GLU A 305 -15.93 18.51 36.86
N ILE A 306 -16.57 17.60 37.60
CA ILE A 306 -15.92 16.78 38.63
C ILE A 306 -15.53 15.43 38.02
N ASN A 307 -14.25 15.06 38.18
CA ASN A 307 -13.78 13.74 37.76
C ASN A 307 -14.36 12.64 38.66
N ILE A 308 -15.09 11.70 38.06
CA ILE A 308 -15.70 10.56 38.76
C ILE A 308 -14.83 9.32 38.60
N GLN A 309 -14.38 9.03 37.38
CA GLN A 309 -13.76 7.76 37.07
C GLN A 309 -12.77 7.88 35.90
N ASN A 310 -11.63 7.23 36.05
CA ASN A 310 -10.61 7.13 35.01
C ASN A 310 -10.37 5.65 34.67
N TYR A 311 -10.28 5.38 33.37
CA TYR A 311 -9.82 4.09 32.86
C TYR A 311 -8.48 4.27 32.17
N LEU A 312 -7.50 3.45 32.56
CA LEU A 312 -6.14 3.52 32.04
C LEU A 312 -5.78 2.17 31.45
N PHE A 313 -5.37 2.17 30.18
CA PHE A 313 -5.04 0.96 29.45
C PHE A 313 -3.66 1.04 28.80
N LYS A 314 -2.87 0.00 29.02
CA LYS A 314 -1.57 -0.21 28.39
C LYS A 314 -1.71 -1.05 27.14
N LEU A 315 -1.24 -0.53 26.01
CA LEU A 315 -1.20 -1.23 24.72
C LEU A 315 0.13 -1.97 24.53
N ASN A 316 0.21 -2.76 23.45
CA ASN A 316 1.45 -3.41 23.07
C ASN A 316 2.42 -2.39 22.44
N THR A 317 3.72 -2.71 22.51
CA THR A 317 4.81 -1.80 22.10
C THR A 317 4.79 -1.40 20.62
N TYR A 318 4.13 -2.22 19.79
CA TYR A 318 3.96 -1.97 18.37
C TYR A 318 2.83 -1.01 18.03
N ASN A 319 1.95 -0.65 18.98
CA ASN A 319 0.80 0.20 18.71
C ASN A 319 1.17 1.67 18.64
N SER A 320 0.61 2.42 17.69
CA SER A 320 0.88 3.85 17.56
C SER A 320 -0.01 4.71 18.47
N VAL A 321 0.41 5.95 18.76
CA VAL A 321 -0.41 6.98 19.41
C VAL A 321 -1.81 7.09 18.77
N PHE A 322 -1.86 7.16 17.43
CA PHE A 322 -3.12 7.18 16.68
C PHE A 322 -4.07 6.02 17.01
N GLN A 323 -3.55 4.82 17.25
CA GLN A 323 -4.40 3.68 17.64
C GLN A 323 -4.86 3.79 19.09
N ALA A 324 -4.03 4.36 19.96
CA ALA A 324 -4.34 4.61 21.35
C ALA A 324 -5.48 5.64 21.49
N GLU A 325 -5.38 6.76 20.77
CA GLU A 325 -6.42 7.79 20.71
C GLU A 325 -7.75 7.22 20.15
N LEU A 326 -7.70 6.45 19.06
CA LEU A 326 -8.89 5.78 18.53
C LEU A 326 -9.48 4.74 19.48
N ALA A 327 -8.64 3.96 20.17
CA ALA A 327 -9.09 2.98 21.16
C ALA A 327 -9.75 3.67 22.36
N ALA A 328 -9.24 4.83 22.78
CA ALA A 328 -9.85 5.64 23.84
C ALA A 328 -11.27 6.10 23.45
N ILE A 329 -11.42 6.61 22.22
CA ILE A 329 -12.74 7.00 21.68
C ILE A 329 -13.66 5.78 21.60
N GLU A 330 -13.18 4.65 21.07
CA GLU A 330 -13.98 3.41 20.99
C GLU A 330 -14.44 2.95 22.38
N PHE A 331 -13.55 3.01 23.37
CA PHE A 331 -13.87 2.64 24.75
C PHE A 331 -14.94 3.56 25.34
N ALA A 332 -14.78 4.87 25.21
CA ALA A 332 -15.76 5.86 25.67
C ALA A 332 -17.16 5.65 25.03
N VAL A 333 -17.19 5.36 23.72
CA VAL A 333 -18.42 5.04 23.00
C VAL A 333 -19.08 3.77 23.55
N ASN A 334 -18.30 2.70 23.74
CA ASN A 334 -18.81 1.44 24.28
C ASN A 334 -19.30 1.58 25.72
N TRP A 335 -18.62 2.41 26.53
CA TRP A 335 -19.04 2.74 27.89
C TRP A 335 -20.39 3.45 27.89
N ALA A 336 -20.58 4.48 27.06
CA ALA A 336 -21.85 5.20 26.96
C ALA A 336 -23.02 4.29 26.55
N VAL A 337 -22.78 3.39 25.58
CA VAL A 337 -23.78 2.40 25.15
C VAL A 337 -24.11 1.42 26.27
N LYS A 338 -23.10 0.94 27.01
CA LYS A 338 -23.27 -0.01 28.11
C LYS A 338 -24.08 0.59 29.26
N GLU A 339 -23.71 1.79 29.69
CA GLU A 339 -24.37 2.50 30.79
C GLU A 339 -25.71 3.15 30.37
N LYS A 340 -26.01 3.16 29.06
CA LYS A 340 -27.23 3.74 28.46
C LYS A 340 -27.37 5.25 28.71
N VAL A 341 -26.26 5.97 28.69
CA VAL A 341 -26.17 7.41 28.97
C VAL A 341 -25.77 8.20 27.73
N LYS A 342 -26.08 9.50 27.74
CA LYS A 342 -25.66 10.45 26.71
C LYS A 342 -24.34 11.10 27.12
N VAL A 343 -23.36 11.11 26.24
CA VAL A 343 -22.03 11.65 26.55
C VAL A 343 -21.52 12.60 25.46
N ASN A 344 -20.72 13.58 25.88
CA ASN A 344 -19.90 14.38 24.97
C ASN A 344 -18.43 13.96 25.14
N ILE A 345 -17.84 13.42 24.07
CA ILE A 345 -16.44 13.00 24.04
C ILE A 345 -15.58 14.13 23.49
N TYR A 346 -14.51 14.44 24.20
CA TYR A 346 -13.50 15.43 23.84
C TYR A 346 -12.16 14.73 23.58
N THR A 347 -11.59 14.97 22.41
CA THR A 347 -10.29 14.42 22.00
C THR A 347 -9.43 15.49 21.34
N GLU A 348 -8.12 15.44 21.56
CA GLU A 348 -7.17 16.30 20.84
C GLU A 348 -6.74 15.73 19.48
N SER A 349 -7.15 14.49 19.17
CA SER A 349 -6.73 13.80 17.95
C SER A 349 -7.57 14.18 16.73
N LEU A 350 -7.16 15.24 16.03
CA LEU A 350 -7.68 15.52 14.67
C LEU A 350 -7.48 14.35 13.71
N SER A 351 -6.41 13.58 13.90
CA SER A 351 -6.12 12.41 13.07
C SER A 351 -7.15 11.30 13.26
N SER A 352 -7.60 11.06 14.49
CA SER A 352 -8.66 10.11 14.82
C SER A 352 -10.01 10.55 14.26
N ILE A 353 -10.38 11.82 14.45
CA ILE A 353 -11.63 12.39 13.88
C ILE A 353 -11.62 12.29 12.35
N SER A 354 -10.51 12.67 11.71
CA SER A 354 -10.35 12.56 10.26
C SER A 354 -10.46 11.11 9.77
N ALA A 355 -9.90 10.16 10.50
CA ALA A 355 -10.01 8.73 10.17
C ALA A 355 -11.44 8.18 10.32
N ILE A 356 -12.18 8.63 11.33
CA ILE A 356 -13.60 8.29 11.56
C ILE A 356 -14.48 8.90 10.46
N ASN A 357 -14.19 10.11 10.00
CA ASN A 357 -14.94 10.78 8.94
C ASN A 357 -14.54 10.28 7.52
N SER A 358 -13.36 9.69 7.36
CA SER A 358 -12.85 9.24 6.05
C SER A 358 -13.62 8.05 5.50
N ALA A 359 -14.13 8.17 4.27
CA ALA A 359 -14.77 7.06 3.55
C ALA A 359 -13.78 5.97 3.09
N ASN A 360 -12.49 6.29 3.01
CA ASN A 360 -11.47 5.48 2.32
C ASN A 360 -10.59 4.66 3.26
N THR A 361 -11.01 4.47 4.51
CA THR A 361 -10.28 3.69 5.50
C THR A 361 -10.19 2.22 5.11
N ARG A 362 -8.97 1.69 5.06
CA ARG A 362 -8.69 0.29 4.68
C ARG A 362 -8.29 -0.60 5.87
N SER A 363 -8.41 -0.09 7.09
CA SER A 363 -8.09 -0.79 8.34
C SER A 363 -9.35 -1.43 8.92
N GLU A 364 -9.31 -2.72 9.25
CA GLU A 364 -10.40 -3.42 9.94
C GLU A 364 -10.64 -2.83 11.33
N PHE A 365 -9.56 -2.54 12.07
CA PHE A 365 -9.64 -1.86 13.37
C PHE A 365 -10.42 -0.54 13.28
N VAL A 366 -10.04 0.37 12.40
CA VAL A 366 -10.73 1.68 12.27
C VAL A 366 -12.18 1.50 11.79
N ASN A 367 -12.43 0.54 10.90
CA ASN A 367 -13.79 0.24 10.44
C ASN A 367 -14.68 -0.34 11.56
N LYS A 368 -14.10 -1.11 12.49
CA LYS A 368 -14.79 -1.58 13.70
C LYS A 368 -15.16 -0.42 14.61
N VAL A 369 -14.21 0.50 14.88
CA VAL A 369 -14.46 1.72 15.67
C VAL A 369 -15.61 2.53 15.05
N LYS A 370 -15.53 2.80 13.75
CA LYS A 370 -16.61 3.45 12.97
C LYS A 370 -17.96 2.73 13.17
N SER A 371 -17.99 1.41 13.02
CA SER A 371 -19.24 0.66 13.19
C SER A 371 -19.82 0.80 14.61
N ASN A 372 -18.99 0.88 15.65
CA ASN A 372 -19.45 1.06 17.03
C ASN A 372 -19.97 2.48 17.26
N ILE A 373 -19.25 3.48 16.76
CA ILE A 373 -19.68 4.88 16.77
C ILE A 373 -21.02 5.05 16.05
N PHE A 374 -21.20 4.44 14.88
CA PHE A 374 -22.45 4.49 14.13
C PHE A 374 -23.65 3.93 14.92
N LYS A 375 -23.44 2.86 15.70
CA LYS A 375 -24.48 2.29 16.57
C LYS A 375 -24.85 3.24 17.72
N ALA A 376 -23.91 4.06 18.16
CA ALA A 376 -24.06 5.00 19.27
C ALA A 376 -24.38 6.44 18.83
N LYS A 377 -24.68 6.68 17.55
CA LYS A 377 -24.77 8.04 16.96
C LYS A 377 -25.73 9.02 17.66
N ASN A 378 -26.75 8.51 18.37
CA ASN A 378 -27.74 9.35 19.08
C ASN A 378 -27.39 9.55 20.57
N MET A 379 -26.30 8.94 21.04
CA MET A 379 -25.88 8.92 22.44
C MET A 379 -24.51 9.59 22.65
N VAL A 380 -23.78 9.87 21.58
CA VAL A 380 -22.39 10.34 21.66
C VAL A 380 -22.21 11.56 20.76
N GLY A 381 -21.78 12.68 21.35
CA GLY A 381 -21.15 13.77 20.62
C GLY A 381 -19.62 13.59 20.59
N LEU A 382 -18.96 13.99 19.51
CA LEU A 382 -17.50 13.93 19.39
C LEU A 382 -16.93 15.29 18.98
N SER A 383 -16.24 15.95 19.92
CA SER A 383 -15.64 17.27 19.74
C SER A 383 -14.11 17.20 19.75
N TRP A 384 -13.49 17.97 18.86
CA TRP A 384 -12.07 18.24 18.96
C TRP A 384 -11.81 19.34 20.00
N VAL A 385 -10.80 19.14 20.84
CA VAL A 385 -10.28 20.15 21.76
C VAL A 385 -8.81 20.40 21.50
N LYS A 386 -8.39 21.65 21.69
CA LYS A 386 -7.00 22.03 21.44
C LYS A 386 -6.12 21.58 22.61
N ALA A 387 -5.04 20.88 22.30
CA ALA A 387 -4.03 20.46 23.26
C ALA A 387 -3.37 21.67 23.95
N HIS A 388 -3.07 21.52 25.25
CA HIS A 388 -2.27 22.46 26.06
C HIS A 388 -2.80 23.90 26.14
N VAL A 389 -4.12 24.07 26.27
CA VAL A 389 -4.77 25.39 26.44
C VAL A 389 -5.35 25.59 27.84
N GLY A 390 -4.99 24.76 28.82
CA GLY A 390 -5.51 24.92 30.19
C GLY A 390 -6.90 24.35 30.41
N ILE A 391 -7.41 23.47 29.54
CA ILE A 391 -8.71 22.81 29.74
C ILE A 391 -8.49 21.68 30.77
N PRO A 392 -9.06 21.76 31.99
CA PRO A 392 -8.72 20.83 33.07
C PRO A 392 -8.97 19.36 32.70
N GLY A 393 -10.08 19.07 32.02
CA GLY A 393 -10.40 17.70 31.57
C GLY A 393 -9.42 17.16 30.52
N ASN A 394 -8.92 18.01 29.59
CA ASN A 394 -7.95 17.58 28.59
C ASN A 394 -6.58 17.34 29.21
N GLU A 395 -6.16 18.21 30.13
CA GLU A 395 -4.90 18.05 30.86
C GLU A 395 -4.93 16.80 31.75
N LEU A 396 -6.07 16.50 32.38
CA LEU A 396 -6.29 15.24 33.07
C LEU A 396 -6.13 14.05 32.11
N GLY A 397 -6.76 14.11 30.93
CA GLY A 397 -6.62 13.09 29.88
C GLY A 397 -5.15 12.79 29.55
N ASP A 398 -4.36 13.81 29.24
CA ASP A 398 -2.92 13.68 28.90
C ASP A 398 -2.10 13.10 30.07
N GLN A 399 -2.35 13.57 31.29
CA GLN A 399 -1.70 13.02 32.49
C GLN A 399 -2.04 11.53 32.68
N GLN A 400 -3.31 11.16 32.56
CA GLN A 400 -3.74 9.76 32.73
C GLN A 400 -3.25 8.88 31.59
N ALA A 401 -3.18 9.37 30.36
CA ALA A 401 -2.66 8.60 29.23
C ALA A 401 -1.16 8.30 29.38
N LYS A 402 -0.38 9.23 29.95
CA LYS A 402 1.02 9.00 30.34
C LYS A 402 1.15 7.99 31.48
N LEU A 403 0.27 8.05 32.48
CA LEU A 403 0.23 7.07 33.57
C LEU A 403 -0.17 5.67 33.06
N ALA A 404 -1.06 5.58 32.08
CA ALA A 404 -1.53 4.32 31.51
C ALA A 404 -0.39 3.47 30.91
N ILE A 405 0.71 4.10 30.50
CA ILE A 405 1.91 3.43 30.00
C ILE A 405 2.58 2.54 31.06
N THR A 406 2.51 2.93 32.34
CA THR A 406 3.19 2.23 33.44
C THR A 406 2.21 1.45 34.32
N SER A 407 1.05 2.03 34.63
CA SER A 407 0.06 1.47 35.57
C SER A 407 -1.23 0.98 34.91
N GLY A 408 -1.40 1.17 33.60
CA GLY A 408 -2.62 0.79 32.90
C GLY A 408 -2.82 -0.72 32.77
N GLU A 409 -4.08 -1.15 32.76
CA GLU A 409 -4.43 -2.55 32.50
C GLU A 409 -4.09 -2.93 31.06
N LYS A 410 -3.64 -4.17 30.83
CA LYS A 410 -3.28 -4.60 29.46
C LYS A 410 -4.51 -4.63 28.56
N PHE A 411 -4.43 -3.92 27.44
CA PHE A 411 -5.48 -3.88 26.42
C PHE A 411 -4.88 -4.22 25.05
N VAL A 412 -5.42 -5.26 24.41
CA VAL A 412 -4.84 -5.82 23.19
C VAL A 412 -5.62 -5.35 21.96
N ILE A 413 -4.92 -4.68 21.05
CA ILE A 413 -5.40 -4.31 19.72
C ILE A 413 -4.40 -4.74 18.66
N PRO A 414 -4.81 -4.96 17.41
CA PRO A 414 -3.91 -5.44 16.36
C PRO A 414 -2.82 -4.42 16.02
N ALA A 415 -1.68 -4.92 15.56
CA ALA A 415 -0.54 -4.12 15.14
C ALA A 415 -0.85 -3.33 13.84
N PRO A 416 -0.48 -2.05 13.76
CA PRO A 416 -0.84 -1.18 12.64
C PRO A 416 0.04 -1.44 11.40
N TYR A 417 -0.38 -0.93 10.25
CA TYR A 417 0.42 -0.98 9.01
C TYR A 417 1.81 -0.36 9.15
N SER A 418 1.94 0.67 9.98
CA SER A 418 3.22 1.31 10.30
C SER A 418 4.20 0.37 11.00
N HIS A 419 3.71 -0.57 11.82
CA HIS A 419 4.54 -1.59 12.44
C HIS A 419 5.15 -2.52 11.39
N LEU A 420 4.33 -3.03 10.44
CA LEU A 420 4.83 -3.82 9.32
C LEU A 420 5.89 -3.06 8.49
N LYS A 421 5.67 -1.76 8.23
CA LYS A 421 6.67 -0.92 7.56
C LYS A 421 7.99 -0.85 8.35
N GLY A 422 7.93 -0.74 9.68
CA GLY A 422 9.09 -0.78 10.55
C GLY A 422 9.85 -2.10 10.46
N LEU A 423 9.13 -3.24 10.54
CA LEU A 423 9.73 -4.57 10.39
C LEU A 423 10.39 -4.75 9.02
N LEU A 424 9.75 -4.27 7.94
CA LEU A 424 10.32 -4.34 6.60
C LEU A 424 11.56 -3.47 6.43
N LYS A 425 11.64 -2.33 7.12
CA LYS A 425 12.85 -1.51 7.15
C LYS A 425 14.02 -2.27 7.77
N ASN A 426 13.78 -2.96 8.89
CA ASN A 426 14.79 -3.82 9.52
C ASN A 426 15.17 -5.00 8.62
N TYR A 427 14.18 -5.61 7.95
CA TYR A 427 14.43 -6.65 6.95
C TYR A 427 15.34 -6.18 5.82
N ILE A 428 15.10 -4.98 5.25
CA ILE A 428 15.95 -4.41 4.19
C ILE A 428 17.38 -4.23 4.69
N VAL A 429 17.57 -3.68 5.90
CA VAL A 429 18.90 -3.47 6.49
C VAL A 429 19.61 -4.81 6.69
N ASN A 430 18.94 -5.81 7.26
CA ASN A 430 19.51 -7.13 7.49
C ASN A 430 19.90 -7.83 6.19
N LYS A 431 18.98 -7.84 5.19
CA LYS A 431 19.28 -8.41 3.87
C LYS A 431 20.37 -7.66 3.14
N TRP A 432 20.45 -6.36 3.30
CA TRP A 432 21.54 -5.59 2.74
C TRP A 432 22.88 -5.91 3.40
N ASN A 433 22.92 -6.08 4.73
CA ASN A 433 24.13 -6.51 5.44
C ASN A 433 24.59 -7.91 4.98
N GLU A 434 23.68 -8.88 4.88
CA GLU A 434 23.99 -10.21 4.32
C GLU A 434 24.56 -10.11 2.88
N TYR A 435 23.91 -9.31 2.04
CA TYR A 435 24.34 -9.09 0.65
C TYR A 435 25.70 -8.38 0.56
N TRP A 436 25.97 -7.43 1.45
CA TRP A 436 27.24 -6.72 1.50
C TRP A 436 28.39 -7.58 2.03
N ASN A 437 28.11 -8.43 3.03
CA ASN A 437 29.12 -9.31 3.61
C ASN A 437 29.51 -10.44 2.66
N SER A 438 28.58 -10.91 1.83
CA SER A 438 28.87 -11.89 0.76
C SER A 438 29.55 -11.28 -0.48
N TYR A 439 29.70 -9.96 -0.55
CA TYR A 439 30.34 -9.29 -1.68
C TYR A 439 31.88 -9.38 -1.60
N ASP A 440 32.44 -10.45 -2.16
CA ASP A 440 33.86 -10.75 -2.13
C ASP A 440 34.64 -10.18 -3.33
N SER A 441 34.71 -8.85 -3.41
CA SER A 441 35.59 -8.18 -4.37
C SER A 441 36.66 -7.39 -3.64
N SER A 442 37.80 -7.14 -4.30
CA SER A 442 38.87 -6.29 -3.76
C SER A 442 38.36 -4.92 -3.27
N SER A 443 37.43 -4.32 -4.02
CA SER A 443 36.76 -3.06 -3.64
C SER A 443 35.87 -3.20 -2.40
N GLY A 444 35.20 -4.34 -2.24
CA GLY A 444 34.36 -4.64 -1.07
C GLY A 444 35.20 -4.85 0.18
N ILE A 445 36.26 -5.65 0.08
CA ILE A 445 37.20 -5.93 1.18
C ILE A 445 37.81 -4.62 1.70
N ARG A 446 38.30 -3.76 0.80
CA ARG A 446 38.90 -2.47 1.17
C ARG A 446 37.93 -1.56 1.93
N VAL A 447 36.69 -1.46 1.45
CA VAL A 447 35.68 -0.58 2.06
C VAL A 447 35.20 -1.14 3.40
N ARG A 448 35.05 -2.48 3.55
CA ARG A 448 34.78 -3.09 4.85
C ARG A 448 35.89 -2.81 5.87
N GLY A 449 37.14 -2.90 5.43
CA GLY A 449 38.29 -2.54 6.28
C GLY A 449 38.27 -1.09 6.75
N TYR A 450 37.80 -0.16 5.91
CA TYR A 450 37.68 1.26 6.27
C TYR A 450 36.50 1.56 7.20
N ILE A 451 35.35 0.89 7.02
CA ILE A 451 34.13 1.14 7.81
C ILE A 451 34.22 0.53 9.22
N ASN A 452 34.99 -0.54 9.38
CA ASN A 452 35.17 -1.24 10.66
C ASN A 452 36.29 -0.65 11.54
N GLN A 453 36.97 0.41 11.07
CA GLN A 453 37.87 1.25 11.87
C GLN A 453 37.08 2.36 12.54
#